data_AF-A0A5C7LH14-F1
#
_entry.id   AF-A0A5C7LH14-F1
#
_cell.length_a   1.000
_cell.length_b   1.000
_cell.length_c   1.000
_cell.angle_alpha   90.00
_cell.angle_beta   90.00
_cell.angle_gamma   90.00
#
_symmetry.space_group_name_H-M   'P 1'
#
loop_
_entity.id
_entity.type
_entity.pdbx_description
1 polymer ?
#
loop_
_entity_poly.entity_id
_entity_poly.type
_entity_poly.pdbx_seq_one_letter_code
_entity_poly.pdbx_strand_id
1 'polypeptide(L)'
;MTDFWHGGRRGIAVGEYIRSPDERRREWSARERQIEALARRTGYNSDRDPKRVYLTTDRELARGWVIRCLQGEGGGALYRVRPLPPSSVESDPDFEETGFSARRALVLEVAEDPVQMTEDQALRAVTARYSLWSDDSRMYDDDGYMLPPPEHQAAGATPELYRHLGRWFQVLPGYTMALRDGQVFMAPEWSVG
;
A
#
# COMPACT_ATOMS: atom_id res chain seq x y z
N MET A 1 -3.28 24.27 4.55
CA MET A 1 -4.49 23.45 4.33
C MET A 1 -3.99 22.11 3.83
N THR A 2 -4.35 21.00 4.46
CA THR A 2 -3.81 19.69 4.09
C THR A 2 -4.51 19.18 2.84
N ASP A 3 -3.73 18.83 1.82
CA ASP A 3 -4.26 18.22 0.59
C ASP A 3 -4.39 16.71 0.77
N PHE A 4 -5.50 16.15 0.28
CA PHE A 4 -5.70 14.70 0.18
C PHE A 4 -5.56 14.26 -1.27
N TRP A 5 -4.94 13.10 -1.45
CA TRP A 5 -4.68 12.47 -2.73
C TRP A 5 -5.37 11.11 -2.79
N HIS A 6 -5.88 10.79 -3.98
CA HIS A 6 -6.40 9.47 -4.29
C HIS A 6 -5.77 8.97 -5.58
N GLY A 7 -5.13 7.81 -5.49
CA GLY A 7 -4.73 7.02 -6.65
C GLY A 7 -5.85 6.07 -7.02
N GLY A 8 -6.38 6.19 -8.24
CA GLY A 8 -7.55 5.40 -8.63
C GLY A 8 -7.70 5.23 -10.12
N ARG A 9 -8.84 4.68 -10.52
CA ARG A 9 -9.18 4.53 -11.94
C ARG A 9 -9.35 5.87 -12.61
N ARG A 10 -9.05 5.88 -13.91
CA ARG A 10 -9.15 7.04 -14.80
C ARG A 10 -10.60 7.42 -15.08
N GLY A 11 -10.80 8.63 -15.61
CA GLY A 11 -12.10 9.07 -16.13
C GLY A 11 -13.07 9.62 -15.08
N ILE A 12 -12.60 9.98 -13.89
CA ILE A 12 -13.41 10.71 -12.90
C ILE A 12 -13.13 12.20 -13.08
N ALA A 13 -14.16 12.98 -13.44
CA ALA A 13 -14.01 14.39 -13.73
C ALA A 13 -13.96 15.26 -12.46
N VAL A 14 -13.41 16.47 -12.58
CA VAL A 14 -13.48 17.48 -11.52
C VAL A 14 -14.96 17.77 -11.18
N GLY A 15 -15.27 17.78 -9.88
CA GLY A 15 -16.63 17.92 -9.38
C GLY A 15 -17.39 16.60 -9.21
N GLU A 16 -16.86 15.48 -9.68
CA GLU A 16 -17.45 14.15 -9.45
C GLU A 16 -16.95 13.51 -8.15
N TYR A 17 -17.64 12.45 -7.73
CA TYR A 17 -17.30 11.69 -6.55
C TYR A 17 -16.57 10.39 -6.90
N ILE A 18 -15.45 10.17 -6.23
CA ILE A 18 -14.86 8.85 -6.07
C ILE A 18 -15.75 8.08 -5.08
N ARG A 19 -16.32 6.98 -5.57
CA ARG A 19 -17.26 6.11 -4.86
C ARG A 19 -16.59 4.83 -4.39
N SER A 20 -17.01 4.34 -3.22
CA SER A 20 -16.46 3.11 -2.65
C SER A 20 -16.76 1.89 -3.53
N PRO A 21 -15.98 0.80 -3.40
CA PRO A 21 -16.27 -0.46 -4.09
C PRO A 21 -17.71 -0.95 -3.89
N ASP A 22 -18.26 -0.84 -2.68
CA ASP A 22 -19.63 -1.24 -2.36
C ASP A 22 -20.69 -0.42 -3.12
N GLU A 23 -20.52 0.91 -3.18
CA GLU A 23 -21.42 1.80 -3.94
C GLU A 23 -21.40 1.49 -5.44
N ARG A 24 -20.25 1.07 -5.97
CA ARG A 24 -20.08 0.74 -7.41
C ARG A 24 -20.30 -0.73 -7.73
N ARG A 25 -20.68 -1.57 -6.76
CA ARG A 25 -20.71 -3.04 -6.92
C ARG A 25 -21.57 -3.53 -8.09
N ARG A 26 -22.63 -2.80 -8.43
CA ARG A 26 -23.53 -3.11 -9.56
C ARG A 26 -22.95 -2.75 -10.92
N GLU A 27 -21.97 -1.86 -10.94
CA GLU A 27 -21.29 -1.36 -12.14
C GLU A 27 -19.99 -2.12 -12.44
N TRP A 28 -19.61 -3.07 -11.57
CA TRP A 28 -18.42 -3.87 -11.76
C TRP A 28 -18.46 -4.67 -13.07
N SER A 29 -17.35 -4.63 -13.77
CA SER A 29 -17.02 -5.57 -14.84
C SER A 29 -16.93 -7.01 -14.33
N ALA A 30 -16.96 -7.98 -15.25
CA ALA A 30 -16.73 -9.39 -14.92
C ALA A 30 -15.36 -9.61 -14.26
N ARG A 31 -14.34 -8.87 -14.70
CA ARG A 31 -12.98 -8.94 -14.16
C ARG A 31 -12.91 -8.42 -12.72
N GLU A 32 -13.56 -7.29 -12.40
CA GLU A 32 -13.64 -6.79 -11.02
C GLU A 32 -14.29 -7.78 -10.09
N ARG A 33 -15.39 -8.41 -10.52
CA ARG A 33 -16.04 -9.47 -9.76
C ARG A 33 -15.11 -10.64 -9.48
N GLN A 34 -14.27 -11.03 -10.44
CA GLN A 34 -13.29 -12.10 -10.27
C GLN A 34 -12.15 -11.72 -9.33
N ILE A 35 -11.59 -10.52 -9.45
CA ILE A 35 -10.52 -10.01 -8.57
C ILE A 35 -11.03 -9.93 -7.13
N GLU A 36 -12.20 -9.36 -6.91
CA GLU A 36 -12.82 -9.31 -5.58
C GLU A 36 -13.09 -10.72 -5.03
N ALA A 37 -13.61 -11.64 -5.85
CA ALA A 37 -13.86 -13.01 -5.41
C ALA A 37 -12.56 -13.74 -5.04
N LEU A 38 -11.46 -13.48 -5.76
CA LEU A 38 -10.14 -14.01 -5.42
C LEU A 38 -9.62 -13.41 -4.11
N ALA A 39 -9.68 -12.08 -3.96
CA ALA A 39 -9.25 -11.38 -2.75
C ALA A 39 -9.97 -11.91 -1.50
N ARG A 40 -11.30 -12.07 -1.58
CA ARG A 40 -12.10 -12.68 -0.50
C ARG A 40 -11.71 -14.13 -0.19
N ARG A 41 -11.32 -14.91 -1.20
CA ARG A 41 -10.89 -16.31 -1.00
C ARG A 41 -9.50 -16.42 -0.40
N THR A 42 -8.60 -15.49 -0.72
CA THR A 42 -7.20 -15.51 -0.25
C THR A 42 -7.00 -14.74 1.04
N GLY A 43 -8.00 -13.98 1.50
CA GLY A 43 -7.84 -13.05 2.62
C GLY A 43 -7.03 -11.80 2.27
N TYR A 44 -6.67 -11.63 0.99
CA TYR A 44 -5.97 -10.44 0.52
C TYR A 44 -6.91 -9.22 0.60
N ASN A 45 -6.48 -8.14 1.24
CA ASN A 45 -7.30 -6.96 1.57
C ASN A 45 -8.52 -7.27 2.48
N SER A 46 -8.43 -8.24 3.40
CA SER A 46 -9.53 -8.54 4.34
C SER A 46 -9.78 -7.44 5.39
N ASP A 47 -8.76 -6.62 5.63
CA ASP A 47 -8.76 -5.39 6.44
C ASP A 47 -9.42 -4.20 5.73
N ARG A 48 -9.50 -4.23 4.40
CA ARG A 48 -10.09 -3.14 3.62
C ARG A 48 -11.62 -3.07 3.80
N ASP A 49 -12.14 -1.94 4.26
CA ASP A 49 -13.58 -1.68 4.28
C ASP A 49 -14.10 -1.35 2.86
N PRO A 50 -14.92 -2.21 2.24
CA PRO A 50 -15.42 -1.99 0.89
C PRO A 50 -16.39 -0.80 0.79
N LYS A 51 -16.86 -0.26 1.91
CA LYS A 51 -17.74 0.92 1.97
C LYS A 51 -16.98 2.23 1.99
N ARG A 52 -15.64 2.18 1.98
CA ARG A 52 -14.77 3.36 2.05
C ARG A 52 -13.92 3.54 0.81
N VAL A 53 -13.45 4.77 0.64
CA VAL A 53 -12.38 5.17 -0.27
C VAL A 53 -11.16 5.51 0.56
N TYR A 54 -9.99 5.13 0.05
CA TYR A 54 -8.70 5.33 0.71
C TYR A 54 -7.98 6.50 0.08
N LEU A 55 -7.40 7.32 0.94
CA LEU A 55 -6.83 8.63 0.66
C LEU A 55 -5.50 8.72 1.39
N THR A 56 -4.64 9.63 0.94
CA THR A 56 -3.41 9.92 1.67
C THR A 56 -3.01 11.38 1.53
N THR A 57 -2.25 11.89 2.50
CA THR A 57 -1.59 13.19 2.41
C THR A 57 -0.25 13.10 1.68
N ASP A 58 0.30 11.90 1.47
CA ASP A 58 1.48 11.65 0.66
C ASP A 58 1.10 11.40 -0.80
N ARG A 59 1.43 12.38 -1.65
CA ARG A 59 1.16 12.32 -3.09
C ARG A 59 1.83 11.12 -3.77
N GLU A 60 3.04 10.77 -3.38
CA GLU A 60 3.79 9.67 -4.01
C GLU A 60 3.25 8.32 -3.57
N LEU A 61 2.80 8.18 -2.31
CA LEU A 61 2.09 6.98 -1.86
C LEU A 61 0.84 6.72 -2.72
N ALA A 62 0.04 7.76 -2.99
CA ALA A 62 -1.12 7.65 -3.87
C ALA A 62 -0.73 7.20 -5.30
N ARG A 63 0.36 7.74 -5.86
CA ARG A 63 0.88 7.33 -7.18
C ARG A 63 1.36 5.88 -7.19
N GLY A 64 2.08 5.45 -6.15
CA GLY A 64 2.57 4.07 -6.02
C GLY A 64 1.43 3.06 -6.02
N TRP A 65 0.35 3.35 -5.29
CA TRP A 65 -0.85 2.51 -5.27
C TRP A 65 -1.57 2.43 -6.63
N VAL A 66 -1.51 3.49 -7.47
CA VAL A 66 -2.02 3.41 -8.84
C VAL A 66 -1.31 2.31 -9.64
N ILE A 67 0.02 2.31 -9.61
CA ILE A 67 0.80 1.30 -10.35
C ILE A 67 0.53 -0.09 -9.77
N ARG A 68 0.62 -0.25 -8.44
CA ARG A 68 0.44 -1.54 -7.76
C ARG A 68 -0.92 -2.18 -8.01
N CYS A 69 -1.99 -1.38 -8.13
CA CYS A 69 -3.34 -1.91 -8.29
C CYS A 69 -3.88 -1.91 -9.72
N LEU A 70 -3.42 -0.99 -10.59
CA LEU A 70 -4.09 -0.70 -11.88
C LEU A 70 -3.18 -0.83 -13.10
N GLN A 71 -1.90 -1.23 -12.95
CA GLN A 71 -1.01 -1.44 -14.09
C GLN A 71 -1.59 -2.46 -15.09
N GLY A 72 -2.23 -3.53 -14.60
CA GLY A 72 -2.92 -4.53 -15.44
C GLY A 72 -4.25 -4.07 -16.06
N GLU A 73 -4.71 -2.85 -15.78
CA GLU A 73 -5.95 -2.24 -16.28
C GLU A 73 -5.68 -1.08 -17.27
N GLY A 74 -4.44 -0.90 -17.73
CA GLY A 74 -4.06 0.22 -18.61
C GLY A 74 -3.69 1.51 -17.85
N GLY A 75 -3.37 1.37 -16.56
CA GLY A 75 -2.97 2.46 -15.68
C GLY A 75 -4.12 3.13 -14.93
N GLY A 76 -3.78 4.03 -14.02
CA GLY A 76 -4.73 4.84 -13.27
C GLY A 76 -4.39 6.33 -13.34
N ALA A 77 -5.14 7.12 -12.59
CA ALA A 77 -4.98 8.56 -12.47
C ALA A 77 -4.80 8.96 -11.00
N LEU A 78 -4.15 10.09 -10.80
CA LEU A 78 -3.96 10.73 -9.51
C LEU A 78 -4.91 11.93 -9.40
N TYR A 79 -5.65 11.97 -8.30
CA TYR A 79 -6.63 13.01 -8.03
C TYR A 79 -6.27 13.75 -6.75
N ARG A 80 -6.34 15.08 -6.77
CA ARG A 80 -6.45 15.87 -5.54
C ARG A 80 -7.92 15.93 -5.16
N VAL A 81 -8.23 15.63 -3.90
CA VAL A 81 -9.60 15.36 -3.49
C VAL A 81 -9.95 16.02 -2.17
N ARG A 82 -11.24 16.10 -1.91
CA ARG A 82 -11.79 16.45 -0.59
C ARG A 82 -12.63 15.29 -0.06
N PRO A 83 -12.28 14.67 1.07
CA PRO A 83 -13.11 13.63 1.68
C PRO A 83 -14.48 14.20 2.11
N LEU A 84 -15.54 13.41 1.90
CA LEU A 84 -16.91 13.80 2.24
C LEU A 84 -17.75 12.64 2.82
N PRO A 85 -18.58 12.91 3.85
CA PRO A 85 -18.54 14.11 4.69
C PRO A 85 -17.21 14.19 5.46
N PRO A 86 -16.74 15.39 5.86
CA PRO A 86 -15.51 15.52 6.65
C PRO A 86 -15.54 14.70 7.94
N SER A 87 -16.72 14.52 8.54
CA SER A 87 -16.93 13.67 9.72
C SER A 87 -16.78 12.17 9.49
N SER A 88 -16.58 11.72 8.24
CA SER A 88 -16.31 10.31 7.92
C SER A 88 -14.83 9.99 7.73
N VAL A 89 -13.95 10.99 7.90
CA VAL A 89 -12.51 10.79 7.79
C VAL A 89 -12.02 10.03 9.01
N GLU A 90 -11.38 8.89 8.79
CA GLU A 90 -10.73 8.07 9.80
C GLU A 90 -9.30 7.76 9.35
N SER A 91 -8.36 7.66 10.29
CA SER A 91 -6.99 7.22 9.99
C SER A 91 -7.01 5.78 9.47
N ASP A 92 -6.10 5.50 8.54
CA ASP A 92 -5.85 4.16 8.03
C ASP A 92 -4.80 3.48 8.92
N PRO A 93 -5.09 2.34 9.58
CA PRO A 93 -4.13 1.67 10.45
C PRO A 93 -2.86 1.20 9.71
N ASP A 94 -2.93 0.99 8.40
CA ASP A 94 -1.77 0.59 7.60
C ASP A 94 -0.77 1.75 7.39
N PHE A 95 -1.22 3.00 7.59
CA PHE A 95 -0.47 4.22 7.33
C PHE A 95 -0.87 5.33 8.31
N GLU A 96 -0.81 5.09 9.63
CA GLU A 96 -1.47 5.92 10.65
C GLU A 96 -1.28 7.45 10.51
N GLU A 97 -0.10 7.91 10.08
CA GLU A 97 0.21 9.34 9.96
C GLU A 97 -0.25 9.99 8.65
N THR A 98 -0.41 9.21 7.57
CA THR A 98 -0.62 9.75 6.22
C THR A 98 -1.78 9.14 5.46
N GLY A 99 -2.23 7.94 5.84
CA GLY A 99 -3.34 7.24 5.24
C GLY A 99 -4.63 7.56 5.97
N PHE A 100 -5.68 7.73 5.18
CA PHE A 100 -7.01 8.05 5.65
C PHE A 100 -8.04 7.32 4.83
N SER A 101 -9.19 7.07 5.44
CA SER A 101 -10.37 6.55 4.76
C SER A 101 -11.54 7.51 4.92
N ALA A 102 -12.44 7.53 3.93
CA ALA A 102 -13.70 8.27 4.00
C ALA A 102 -14.80 7.51 3.26
N ARG A 103 -16.07 7.89 3.42
CA ARG A 103 -17.16 7.26 2.66
C ARG A 103 -17.03 7.49 1.15
N ARG A 104 -16.67 8.71 0.76
CA ARG A 104 -16.42 9.15 -0.62
C ARG A 104 -15.50 10.35 -0.65
N ALA A 105 -15.06 10.74 -1.83
CA ALA A 105 -14.20 11.90 -2.01
C ALA A 105 -14.61 12.69 -3.27
N LEU A 106 -14.68 14.01 -3.17
CA LEU A 106 -14.93 14.91 -4.30
C LEU A 106 -13.61 15.18 -5.02
N VAL A 107 -13.58 15.00 -6.34
CA VAL A 107 -12.41 15.36 -7.15
C VAL A 107 -12.35 16.88 -7.29
N LEU A 108 -11.27 17.46 -6.78
CA LEU A 108 -10.96 18.88 -6.94
C LEU A 108 -10.09 19.13 -8.17
N GLU A 109 -9.26 18.15 -8.52
CA GLU A 109 -8.28 18.23 -9.61
C GLU A 109 -7.89 16.83 -10.08
N VAL A 110 -7.73 16.68 -11.40
CA VAL A 110 -7.05 15.53 -12.01
C VAL A 110 -5.59 15.93 -12.18
N ALA A 111 -4.72 15.50 -11.27
CA ALA A 111 -3.34 15.97 -11.20
C ALA A 111 -2.41 15.20 -12.15
N GLU A 112 -2.73 13.95 -12.47
CA GLU A 112 -1.94 13.11 -13.37
C GLU A 112 -2.83 12.02 -14.00
N ASP A 113 -2.90 11.94 -15.33
CA ASP A 113 -3.65 10.91 -16.05
C ASP A 113 -3.00 10.61 -17.42
N PRO A 114 -2.40 9.42 -17.64
CA PRO A 114 -2.17 8.34 -16.68
C PRO A 114 -0.96 8.60 -15.79
N VAL A 115 -0.95 8.06 -14.56
CA VAL A 115 0.23 8.08 -13.68
C VAL A 115 1.41 7.40 -14.36
N GLN A 116 2.55 8.11 -14.41
CA GLN A 116 3.81 7.62 -14.97
C GLN A 116 4.82 7.37 -13.86
N MET A 117 4.99 6.09 -13.50
CA MET A 117 5.90 5.65 -12.46
C MET A 117 6.35 4.22 -12.78
N THR A 118 7.64 3.91 -12.59
CA THR A 118 8.14 2.55 -12.76
C THR A 118 7.66 1.65 -11.62
N GLU A 119 7.65 0.33 -11.83
CA GLU A 119 7.27 -0.62 -10.78
C GLU A 119 8.17 -0.46 -9.53
N ASP A 120 9.47 -0.27 -9.73
CA ASP A 120 10.40 -0.05 -8.62
C ASP A 120 10.14 1.26 -7.86
N GLN A 121 9.83 2.35 -8.56
CA GLN A 121 9.44 3.62 -7.93
C GLN A 121 8.13 3.46 -7.15
N ALA A 122 7.18 2.68 -7.67
CA ALA A 122 5.92 2.42 -7.01
C ALA A 122 6.12 1.59 -5.73
N LEU A 123 6.94 0.53 -5.79
CA LEU A 123 7.30 -0.27 -4.62
C LEU A 123 8.00 0.59 -3.57
N ARG A 124 8.97 1.42 -3.98
CA ARG A 124 9.62 2.38 -3.08
C ARG A 124 8.61 3.30 -2.41
N ALA A 125 7.68 3.86 -3.18
CA ALA A 125 6.68 4.80 -2.69
C ALA A 125 5.71 4.17 -1.67
N VAL A 126 5.34 2.89 -1.84
CA VAL A 126 4.40 2.22 -0.92
C VAL A 126 5.08 1.48 0.24
N THR A 127 6.40 1.29 0.21
CA THR A 127 7.11 0.43 1.19
C THR A 127 8.17 1.19 1.99
N ALA A 128 9.03 1.98 1.34
CA ALA A 128 10.30 2.41 1.94
C ALA A 128 10.17 3.19 3.27
N ARG A 129 9.12 4.02 3.41
CA ARG A 129 8.90 4.85 4.60
C ARG A 129 7.91 4.26 5.60
N TYR A 130 7.15 3.25 5.20
CA TYR A 130 6.00 2.75 5.95
C TYR A 130 6.23 1.36 6.53
N SER A 131 7.25 0.66 6.06
CA SER A 131 7.69 -0.60 6.63
C SER A 131 8.80 -0.35 7.63
N LEU A 132 8.45 -0.46 8.90
CA LEU A 132 9.35 -0.30 10.03
C LEU A 132 9.46 -1.63 10.79
N TRP A 133 10.59 -1.82 11.47
CA TRP A 133 10.73 -2.84 12.49
C TRP A 133 10.00 -2.44 13.78
N SER A 134 9.96 -3.35 14.75
CA SER A 134 9.25 -3.16 16.03
C SER A 134 9.80 -2.01 16.90
N ASP A 135 11.00 -1.51 16.58
CA ASP A 135 11.66 -0.36 17.22
C ASP A 135 11.55 0.93 16.40
N ASP A 136 10.65 0.97 15.42
CA ASP A 136 10.45 2.06 14.45
C ASP A 136 11.66 2.31 13.51
N SER A 137 12.68 1.44 13.53
CA SER A 137 13.78 1.54 12.57
C SER A 137 13.33 1.11 11.17
N ARG A 138 14.01 1.65 10.13
CA ARG A 138 13.65 1.37 8.74
C ARG A 138 13.87 -0.10 8.39
N MET A 139 12.89 -0.72 7.75
CA MET A 139 13.01 -2.09 7.24
C MET A 139 13.89 -2.19 5.99
N TYR A 140 14.01 -1.11 5.21
CA TYR A 140 14.76 -1.11 3.94
C TYR A 140 15.76 0.05 3.85
N ASP A 141 16.88 -0.21 3.19
CA ASP A 141 17.82 0.81 2.78
C ASP A 141 17.30 1.65 1.61
N ASP A 142 18.12 2.59 1.13
CA ASP A 142 17.72 3.51 0.05
C ASP A 142 17.65 2.82 -1.33
N ASP A 143 18.32 1.68 -1.48
CA ASP A 143 18.27 0.83 -2.66
C ASP A 143 17.08 -0.15 -2.61
N GLY A 144 16.39 -0.23 -1.48
CA GLY A 144 15.19 -1.06 -1.29
C GLY A 144 15.47 -2.48 -0.86
N TYR A 145 16.68 -2.78 -0.38
CA TYR A 145 16.96 -4.09 0.22
C TYR A 145 16.66 -4.06 1.70
N MET A 146 16.19 -5.20 2.20
CA MET A 146 15.85 -5.37 3.61
C MET A 146 17.11 -5.22 4.48
N LEU A 147 16.98 -4.42 5.54
CA LEU A 147 17.96 -4.30 6.61
C LEU A 147 17.66 -5.38 7.67
N PRO A 148 18.66 -5.90 8.40
CA PRO A 148 18.38 -6.86 9.46
C PRO A 148 17.49 -6.22 10.54
N PRO A 149 16.53 -6.94 11.13
CA PRO A 149 15.77 -6.43 12.27
C PRO A 149 16.70 -6.28 13.49
N PRO A 150 16.33 -5.45 14.48
CA PRO A 150 17.19 -5.09 15.62
C PRO A 150 17.79 -6.30 16.35
N GLU A 151 16.99 -7.35 16.56
CA GLU A 151 17.41 -8.59 17.21
C GLU A 151 18.53 -9.32 16.44
N HIS A 152 18.49 -9.28 15.11
CA HIS A 152 19.53 -9.90 14.28
C HIS A 152 20.77 -9.02 14.19
N GLN A 153 20.60 -7.69 14.17
CA GLN A 153 21.73 -6.76 14.28
C GLN A 153 22.49 -6.99 15.59
N ALA A 154 21.77 -7.17 16.71
CA ALA A 154 22.36 -7.50 18.00
C ALA A 154 23.12 -8.85 17.99
N ALA A 155 22.71 -9.80 17.14
CA ALA A 155 23.39 -11.06 16.89
C ALA A 155 24.52 -10.98 15.85
N GLY A 156 24.82 -9.78 15.31
CA GLY A 156 25.91 -9.54 14.37
C GLY A 156 25.54 -9.72 12.89
N ALA A 157 24.26 -9.83 12.53
CA ALA A 157 23.84 -9.88 11.14
C ALA A 157 24.12 -8.56 10.41
N THR A 158 24.64 -8.63 9.19
CA THR A 158 24.88 -7.45 8.34
C THR A 158 23.85 -7.37 7.21
N PRO A 159 23.62 -6.17 6.61
CA PRO A 159 22.73 -6.01 5.46
C PRO A 159 23.05 -6.94 4.28
N GLU A 160 24.30 -7.36 4.10
CA GLU A 160 24.71 -8.27 3.03
C GLU A 160 24.01 -9.62 3.11
N LEU A 161 23.70 -10.11 4.33
CA LEU A 161 22.99 -11.38 4.54
C LEU A 161 21.54 -11.37 4.06
N TYR A 162 20.99 -10.20 3.74
CA TYR A 162 19.59 -10.02 3.31
C TYR A 162 19.46 -9.78 1.82
N ARG A 163 20.56 -9.51 1.10
CA ARG A 163 20.52 -9.07 -0.30
C ARG A 163 19.91 -10.11 -1.23
N HIS A 164 20.05 -11.41 -0.92
CA HIS A 164 19.48 -12.49 -1.73
C HIS A 164 17.95 -12.51 -1.74
N LEU A 165 17.29 -11.86 -0.78
CA LEU A 165 15.83 -11.73 -0.76
C LEU A 165 15.32 -10.85 -1.91
N GLY A 166 16.19 -10.04 -2.49
CA GLY A 166 15.83 -9.07 -3.52
C GLY A 166 15.29 -7.76 -2.95
N ARG A 167 14.93 -6.85 -3.85
CA ARG A 167 14.41 -5.51 -3.50
C ARG A 167 12.95 -5.61 -3.09
N TRP A 168 12.58 -4.85 -2.07
CA TRP A 168 11.21 -4.71 -1.54
C TRP A 168 10.56 -6.03 -1.12
N PHE A 169 11.38 -7.00 -0.68
CA PHE A 169 10.90 -8.29 -0.18
C PHE A 169 9.95 -8.11 1.01
N GLN A 170 8.70 -8.56 0.89
CA GLN A 170 7.69 -8.38 1.93
C GLN A 170 7.65 -9.56 2.91
N VAL A 171 7.68 -9.27 4.21
CA VAL A 171 7.34 -10.24 5.25
C VAL A 171 5.82 -10.37 5.30
N LEU A 172 5.31 -11.60 5.15
CA LEU A 172 3.86 -11.85 5.16
C LEU A 172 3.29 -11.78 6.59
N PRO A 173 2.02 -11.37 6.77
CA PRO A 173 1.37 -11.41 8.08
C PRO A 173 1.48 -12.80 8.74
N GLY A 174 1.87 -12.84 10.02
CA GLY A 174 2.11 -14.08 10.78
C GLY A 174 3.44 -14.77 10.49
N TYR A 175 4.34 -14.13 9.74
CA TYR A 175 5.71 -14.55 9.52
C TYR A 175 6.69 -13.50 10.07
N THR A 176 7.89 -13.96 10.39
CA THR A 176 9.03 -13.15 10.77
C THR A 176 10.27 -13.55 9.95
N MET A 177 11.33 -12.75 10.04
CA MET A 177 12.63 -13.13 9.52
C MET A 177 13.38 -13.93 10.57
N ALA A 178 13.82 -15.14 10.24
CA ALA A 178 14.64 -15.98 11.10
C ALA A 178 16.08 -16.01 10.61
N LEU A 179 17.04 -16.02 11.54
CA LEU A 179 18.46 -16.22 11.30
C LEU A 179 18.88 -17.57 11.87
N ARG A 180 19.33 -18.49 11.00
CA ARG A 180 19.84 -19.80 11.43
C ARG A 180 21.06 -20.16 10.60
N ASP A 181 22.12 -20.62 11.28
CA ASP A 181 23.35 -21.08 10.62
C ASP A 181 23.94 -20.06 9.62
N GLY A 182 23.80 -18.76 9.91
CA GLY A 182 24.24 -17.66 9.05
C GLY A 182 23.37 -17.41 7.82
N GLN A 183 22.18 -18.01 7.75
CA GLN A 183 21.22 -17.83 6.66
C GLN A 183 19.93 -17.18 7.16
N VAL A 184 19.40 -16.29 6.33
CA VAL A 184 18.15 -15.55 6.58
C VAL A 184 17.03 -16.14 5.72
N PHE A 185 15.91 -16.45 6.35
CA PHE A 185 14.71 -16.92 5.67
C PHE A 185 13.46 -16.46 6.43
N MET A 186 12.33 -16.41 5.72
CA MET A 186 11.03 -16.11 6.32
C MET A 186 10.48 -17.37 6.99
N ALA A 187 10.05 -17.24 8.25
CA ALA A 187 9.53 -18.34 9.06
C ALA A 187 8.21 -17.93 9.73
N PRO A 188 7.26 -18.86 9.93
CA PRO A 188 6.05 -18.55 10.71
C PRO A 188 6.42 -18.14 12.15
N GLU A 189 5.74 -17.14 12.72
CA GLU A 189 6.04 -16.61 14.06
C GLU A 189 6.06 -17.70 15.15
N TRP A 190 5.19 -18.70 15.06
CA TRP A 190 5.11 -19.82 16.02
C TRP A 190 6.28 -20.82 15.94
N SER A 191 7.15 -20.70 14.94
CA SER A 191 8.28 -21.61 14.73
C SER A 191 9.61 -21.07 15.27
N VAL A 192 9.63 -19.81 15.70
CA VAL A 192 10.82 -19.13 16.23
C VAL A 192 10.69 -19.09 17.75
N GLY A 193 11.16 -20.14 18.42
CA GLY A 193 11.13 -20.32 19.87
C GLY A 193 12.32 -21.12 20.37
#